data_AF-A0A170PHQ2-F1
#
_entry.id   AF-A0A170PHQ2-F1
#
_cell.length_a   1.000
_cell.length_b   1.000
_cell.length_c   1.000
_cell.angle_alpha   90.00
_cell.angle_beta   90.00
_cell.angle_gamma   90.00
#
_symmetry.space_group_name_H-M   'P 1'
#
loop_
_entity.id
_entity.type
_entity.pdbx_description
1 polymer ?
#
loop_
_entity_poly.entity_id
_entity_poly.type
_entity_poly.pdbx_seq_one_letter_code
_entity_poly.pdbx_strand_id
1 'polypeptide(L)'
;MQVLDVPKVDRRARLAQLIRLYEQGQVSDLMDRTLYKLFSVEAAEEHKAINLLRSDLDALEARFGMESPDFFQRFENGEMGDDMDHIEWASLYQMYIRSCKRLELLTVEE
;
A
#
# COMPACT_ATOMS: atom_id res chain seq x y z
N MET A 1 -25.94 17.85 0.11
CA MET A 1 -24.65 17.61 0.79
C MET A 1 -23.58 18.28 -0.05
N GLN A 2 -23.22 19.53 0.27
CA GLN A 2 -22.13 20.22 -0.41
C GLN A 2 -20.83 19.53 -0.01
N VAL A 3 -20.16 18.91 -0.97
CA VAL A 3 -18.75 18.57 -0.85
C VAL A 3 -18.06 19.91 -0.65
N LEU A 4 -17.59 20.17 0.57
CA LEU A 4 -16.77 21.35 0.85
C LEU A 4 -15.62 21.29 -0.13
N ASP A 5 -15.60 22.23 -1.07
CA ASP A 5 -14.46 22.50 -1.93
C ASP A 5 -13.37 23.01 -0.99
N VAL A 6 -12.64 22.06 -0.40
CA VAL A 6 -11.50 22.36 0.45
C VAL A 6 -10.54 23.06 -0.49
N PRO A 7 -10.23 24.36 -0.28
CA PRO A 7 -9.32 25.06 -1.17
C PRO A 7 -8.08 24.19 -1.32
N LYS A 8 -7.48 24.14 -2.52
CA LYS A 8 -6.12 23.62 -2.75
C LYS A 8 -5.09 24.47 -1.99
N VAL A 9 -5.28 24.62 -0.67
CA VAL A 9 -4.21 24.87 0.28
C VAL A 9 -3.17 23.82 -0.04
N ASP A 10 -1.95 24.29 -0.29
CA ASP A 10 -0.82 23.41 -0.54
C ASP A 10 -0.81 22.31 0.55
N ARG A 11 -0.97 21.05 0.10
CA ARG A 11 -1.02 19.88 0.99
C ARG A 11 0.19 19.86 1.91
N ARG A 12 1.35 20.33 1.43
CA ARG A 12 2.57 20.47 2.21
C ARG A 12 2.44 21.52 3.31
N ALA A 13 1.86 22.69 3.00
CA ALA A 13 1.63 23.74 3.99
C ALA A 13 0.69 23.29 5.11
N ARG A 14 -0.37 22.53 4.79
CA ARG A 14 -1.27 21.97 5.80
C ARG A 14 -0.59 20.92 6.68
N LEU A 15 0.22 20.03 6.10
CA LEU A 15 1.02 19.07 6.88
C LEU A 15 2.03 19.78 7.79
N ALA A 16 2.71 20.81 7.28
CA ALA A 16 3.65 21.61 8.07
C ALA A 16 2.96 22.34 9.24
N GLN A 17 1.72 22.78 9.06
CA GLN A 17 0.93 23.34 10.17
C GLN A 17 0.61 22.28 11.23
N LEU A 18 0.21 21.08 10.81
CA LEU A 18 -0.06 19.98 11.71
C LEU A 18 1.18 19.60 12.52
N ILE A 19 2.35 19.46 11.87
CA ILE A 19 3.63 19.18 12.53
C ILE A 19 3.92 20.23 13.62
N ARG A 20 3.79 21.52 13.32
CA ARG A 20 4.01 22.59 14.32
C ARG A 20 3.06 22.48 15.52
N LEU A 21 1.81 22.06 15.33
CA LEU A 21 0.86 21.85 16.43
C LEU A 21 1.31 20.71 17.36
N TYR A 22 1.84 19.61 16.79
CA TYR A 22 2.41 18.51 17.57
C TYR A 22 3.67 18.95 18.32
N GLU A 23 4.62 19.62 17.65
CA GLU A 23 5.87 20.09 18.25
C GLU A 23 5.66 21.07 19.40
N GLN A 24 4.62 21.91 19.31
CA GLN A 24 4.28 22.88 20.35
C GLN A 24 3.39 22.30 21.46
N GLY A 25 3.05 21.01 21.42
CA GLY A 25 2.15 20.37 22.39
C GLY A 25 0.71 20.91 22.35
N GLN A 26 0.30 21.53 21.24
CA GLN A 26 -1.03 22.11 21.07
C GLN A 26 -2.01 21.15 20.35
N VAL A 27 -1.62 19.89 20.17
CA VAL A 27 -2.50 18.86 19.62
C VAL A 27 -3.63 18.54 20.61
N SER A 28 -4.83 18.34 20.09
CA SER A 28 -5.97 17.84 20.88
C SER A 28 -6.09 16.32 20.75
N ASP A 29 -6.66 15.66 21.77
CA ASP A 29 -6.95 14.21 21.73
C ASP A 29 -7.75 13.80 20.48
N LEU A 30 -8.64 14.66 20.00
CA LEU A 30 -9.41 14.41 18.78
C LEU A 30 -8.49 14.34 17.55
N MET A 31 -7.52 15.26 17.43
CA MET A 31 -6.58 15.27 16.31
C MET A 31 -5.72 14.01 16.30
N ASP A 32 -5.21 13.64 17.48
CA ASP A 32 -4.37 12.46 17.66
C ASP A 32 -5.12 11.16 17.29
N ARG A 33 -6.31 10.96 17.89
CA ARG A 33 -7.16 9.81 17.56
C ARG A 33 -7.59 9.77 16.10
N THR A 34 -7.79 10.93 15.47
CA THR A 34 -8.19 11.00 14.06
C THR A 34 -7.04 10.59 13.15
N LEU A 35 -5.80 11.04 13.40
CA LEU A 35 -4.64 10.61 12.64
C LEU A 35 -4.36 9.13 12.84
N TYR A 36 -4.38 8.65 14.09
CA TYR A 36 -4.21 7.24 14.38
C TYR A 36 -5.24 6.38 13.64
N LYS A 37 -6.52 6.76 13.70
CA LYS A 37 -7.60 6.04 13.02
C LYS A 37 -7.44 6.10 11.49
N LEU A 38 -7.00 7.23 10.93
CA LEU A 38 -6.76 7.36 9.49
C LEU A 38 -5.72 6.33 9.02
N PHE A 39 -4.55 6.29 9.66
CA PHE A 39 -3.51 5.32 9.32
C PHE A 39 -3.98 3.88 9.54
N SER A 40 -4.66 3.61 10.65
CA SER A 40 -5.16 2.27 10.98
C SER A 40 -6.16 1.75 9.95
N VAL A 41 -7.08 2.60 9.48
CA VAL A 41 -8.07 2.22 8.46
C VAL A 41 -7.38 1.92 7.13
N GLU A 42 -6.49 2.81 6.68
CA GLU A 42 -5.76 2.62 5.42
C GLU A 42 -4.86 1.37 5.47
N ALA A 43 -4.18 1.12 6.58
CA ALA A 43 -3.36 -0.08 6.78
C ALA A 43 -4.21 -1.36 6.77
N ALA A 44 -5.39 -1.33 7.39
CA ALA A 44 -6.31 -2.47 7.41
C ALA A 44 -6.80 -2.84 5.99
N GLU A 45 -7.04 -1.85 5.12
CA GLU A 45 -7.40 -2.11 3.72
C GLU A 45 -6.21 -2.69 2.94
N GLU A 46 -5.00 -2.19 3.14
CA GLU A 46 -3.80 -2.78 2.52
C GLU A 46 -3.55 -4.22 2.98
N HIS A 47 -3.72 -4.53 4.27
CA HIS A 47 -3.63 -5.89 4.78
C HIS A 47 -4.61 -6.84 4.09
N LYS A 48 -5.86 -6.41 3.84
CA LYS A 48 -6.84 -7.22 3.11
C LYS A 48 -6.40 -7.48 1.67
N ALA A 49 -5.91 -6.44 1.00
CA ALA A 49 -5.41 -6.56 -0.38
C ALA A 49 -4.21 -7.51 -0.46
N ILE A 50 -3.24 -7.37 0.46
CA ILE A 50 -2.07 -8.24 0.58
C ILE A 50 -2.50 -9.70 0.78
N ASN A 51 -3.44 -9.96 1.70
CA ASN A 51 -3.89 -11.33 1.98
C ASN A 51 -4.56 -11.98 0.76
N LEU A 52 -5.39 -11.23 0.03
CA LEU A 52 -6.03 -11.72 -1.19
C LEU A 52 -4.99 -12.03 -2.27
N LEU A 53 -4.12 -11.06 -2.57
CA LEU A 53 -3.07 -11.20 -3.58
C LEU A 53 -2.11 -12.34 -3.23
N ARG A 54 -1.79 -12.51 -1.94
CA ARG A 54 -0.94 -13.61 -1.48
C ARG A 54 -1.58 -14.97 -1.72
N SER A 55 -2.87 -15.12 -1.41
CA SER A 55 -3.60 -16.35 -1.72
C SER A 55 -3.60 -16.68 -3.22
N ASP A 56 -3.75 -15.68 -4.08
CA ASP A 56 -3.72 -15.88 -5.54
C ASP A 56 -2.31 -16.25 -6.03
N LEU A 57 -1.28 -15.62 -5.46
CA LEU A 57 0.12 -15.92 -5.77
C LEU A 57 0.53 -17.31 -5.31
N ASP A 58 0.13 -17.74 -4.11
CA ASP A 58 0.42 -19.09 -3.60
C ASP A 58 -0.16 -20.18 -4.52
N ALA A 59 -1.33 -19.94 -5.12
CA ALA A 59 -1.93 -20.86 -6.09
C ALA A 59 -1.13 -20.96 -7.40
N LEU A 60 -0.60 -19.82 -7.89
CA LEU A 60 0.28 -19.78 -9.07
C LEU A 60 1.63 -20.43 -8.78
N GLU A 61 2.23 -20.11 -7.63
CA GLU A 61 3.49 -20.67 -7.16
C GLU A 61 3.40 -22.20 -7.05
N ALA A 62 2.31 -22.72 -6.49
CA ALA A 62 2.05 -24.16 -6.43
C ALA A 62 1.82 -24.78 -7.82
N ARG A 63 1.10 -24.09 -8.72
CA ARG A 63 0.78 -24.58 -10.07
C ARG A 63 2.03 -24.68 -10.95
N PHE A 64 2.94 -23.72 -10.84
CA PHE A 64 4.13 -23.63 -11.68
C PHE A 64 5.42 -24.13 -10.98
N GLY A 65 5.36 -24.40 -9.67
CA GLY A 65 6.49 -24.90 -8.89
C GLY A 65 7.64 -23.90 -8.76
N MET A 66 7.31 -22.60 -8.71
CA MET A 66 8.27 -21.50 -8.68
C MET A 66 7.73 -20.37 -7.82
N GLU A 67 8.59 -19.80 -6.97
CA GLU A 67 8.24 -18.65 -6.13
C GLU A 67 8.03 -17.39 -6.98
N SER A 68 7.07 -16.52 -6.60
CA SER A 68 6.77 -15.31 -7.37
C SER A 68 7.95 -14.35 -7.57
N PRO A 69 8.85 -14.14 -6.58
CA PRO A 69 10.04 -13.31 -6.79
C PRO A 69 10.96 -13.84 -7.90
N ASP A 70 11.18 -15.16 -7.92
CA ASP A 70 12.03 -15.82 -8.93
C ASP A 70 11.35 -15.77 -10.31
N PHE A 71 10.06 -16.07 -10.36
CA PHE A 71 9.25 -15.93 -11.57
C PHE A 71 9.34 -14.51 -12.15
N PHE A 72 9.14 -13.49 -11.31
CA PHE A 72 9.11 -12.10 -11.75
C PHE A 72 10.47 -11.65 -12.29
N GLN A 73 11.57 -12.06 -11.65
CA GLN A 73 12.91 -11.78 -12.16
C GLN A 73 13.13 -12.37 -13.56
N ARG A 74 12.71 -13.62 -13.78
CA ARG A 74 12.83 -14.29 -15.08
C ARG A 74 11.90 -13.67 -16.12
N PHE A 75 10.70 -13.27 -15.73
CA PHE A 75 9.74 -12.58 -16.60
C PHE A 75 10.30 -11.25 -17.10
N GLU A 76 10.86 -10.42 -16.21
CA GLU A 76 11.48 -9.14 -16.58
C GLU A 76 12.72 -9.30 -17.48
N ASN A 77 13.45 -10.42 -17.35
CA ASN A 77 14.56 -10.76 -18.24
C ASN A 77 14.11 -11.28 -19.63
N GLY A 78 12.80 -11.45 -19.85
CA GLY A 78 12.25 -12.05 -21.07
C GLY A 78 12.49 -13.56 -21.18
N GLU A 79 12.79 -14.22 -20.07
CA GLU A 79 13.00 -15.68 -20.01
C GLU A 79 11.68 -16.44 -19.87
N MET A 80 10.60 -15.74 -19.53
CA MET A 80 9.24 -16.27 -19.51
C MET A 80 8.53 -15.88 -20.80
N GLY A 81 7.83 -16.84 -21.41
CA GLY A 81 7.02 -16.59 -22.61
C GLY A 81 5.87 -15.61 -22.34
N ASP A 82 5.18 -15.19 -23.41
CA ASP A 82 4.07 -14.23 -23.39
C ASP A 82 2.70 -14.87 -23.10
N ASP A 83 2.71 -16.04 -22.45
CA ASP A 83 1.49 -16.71 -22.02
C ASP A 83 0.66 -15.80 -21.11
N MET A 84 -0.66 -15.80 -21.33
CA MET A 84 -1.59 -14.96 -20.56
C MET A 84 -1.45 -15.17 -19.05
N ASP A 85 -1.19 -16.41 -18.62
CA ASP A 85 -0.94 -16.78 -17.23
C ASP A 85 0.30 -16.07 -16.64
N HIS A 86 1.38 -15.90 -17.42
CA HIS A 86 2.58 -15.21 -16.95
C HIS A 86 2.33 -13.70 -16.81
N ILE A 87 1.59 -13.09 -17.73
CA ILE A 87 1.23 -11.68 -17.67
C ILE A 87 0.35 -11.40 -16.44
N GLU A 88 -0.61 -12.28 -16.18
CA GLU A 88 -1.47 -12.20 -14.99
C GLU A 88 -0.64 -12.34 -13.71
N TRP A 89 0.23 -13.35 -13.63
CA TRP A 89 1.10 -13.57 -12.47
C TRP A 89 2.00 -12.37 -12.19
N ALA A 90 2.65 -11.81 -13.22
CA ALA A 90 3.50 -10.63 -13.07
C ALA A 90 2.71 -9.43 -12.52
N SER A 91 1.48 -9.24 -13.01
CA SER A 91 0.59 -8.19 -12.55
C SER A 91 0.20 -8.36 -11.08
N LEU A 92 -0.20 -9.58 -10.68
CA LEU A 92 -0.54 -9.90 -9.30
C LEU A 92 0.63 -9.69 -8.34
N TYR A 93 1.84 -10.13 -8.73
CA TYR A 93 3.03 -9.95 -7.91
C TYR A 93 3.42 -8.47 -7.78
N GLN A 94 3.33 -7.69 -8.86
CA GLN A 94 3.59 -6.26 -8.80
C GLN A 94 2.57 -5.53 -7.91
N MET A 95 1.29 -5.90 -7.96
CA MET A 95 0.25 -5.38 -7.08
C MET A 95 0.52 -5.74 -5.62
N TYR A 96 0.97 -6.97 -5.35
CA TYR A 96 1.34 -7.43 -4.01
C TYR A 96 2.49 -6.58 -3.44
N ILE A 97 3.59 -6.42 -4.18
CA ILE A 97 4.74 -5.60 -3.75
C ILE A 97 4.33 -4.14 -3.51
N ARG A 98 3.49 -3.58 -4.38
CA ARG A 98 2.98 -2.21 -4.19
C ARG A 98 2.16 -2.08 -2.91
N SER A 99 1.35 -3.08 -2.60
CA SER A 99 0.50 -3.08 -1.41
C SER A 99 1.34 -3.22 -0.13
N CYS A 100 2.31 -4.13 -0.12
CA CYS A 100 3.28 -4.27 0.98
C CYS A 100 4.03 -2.96 1.23
N LYS A 101 4.57 -2.32 0.18
CA LYS A 101 5.26 -1.03 0.30
C LYS A 101 4.35 0.08 0.80
N ARG A 102 3.06 0.08 0.43
CA ARG A 102 2.10 1.06 0.93
C ARG A 102 1.80 0.81 2.40
N LEU A 103 1.64 -0.44 2.82
CA LEU A 103 1.45 -0.82 4.21
C LEU A 103 2.63 -0.36 5.07
N GLU A 104 3.88 -0.59 4.64
CA GLU A 104 5.10 -0.12 5.33
C GLU A 104 5.08 1.41 5.57
N LEU A 105 4.54 2.20 4.63
CA LEU A 105 4.42 3.65 4.79
C LEU A 105 3.28 4.08 5.73
N LEU A 106 2.31 3.19 5.99
CA LEU A 106 1.15 3.44 6.84
C LEU A 106 1.36 2.95 8.27
N THR A 107 2.22 1.96 8.46
CA THR A 107 2.62 1.43 9.76
C THR A 107 3.99 1.99 10.12
N VAL A 108 4.04 2.95 11.05
CA VAL A 108 5.31 3.39 11.63
C VAL A 108 5.82 2.24 12.51
N GLU A 109 6.95 1.64 12.16
CA GLU A 109 7.72 0.85 13.12
C GLU A 109 8.33 1.84 14.13
N GLU A 110 7.98 1.67 15.41
CA GLU A 110 8.58 2.42 16.54
C GLU A 110 10.04 2.00 16.79
#